data_AF-A0A0S4IQT7-F1
#
_entry.id   AF-A0A0S4IQT7-F1
#
_cell.length_a   1.000
_cell.length_b   1.000
_cell.length_c   1.000
_cell.angle_alpha   90.00
_cell.angle_beta   90.00
_cell.angle_gamma   90.00
#
_symmetry.space_group_name_H-M   'P 1'
#
loop_
_entity.id
_entity.type
_entity.pdbx_description
1 polymer ?
#
loop_
_entity_poly.entity_id
_entity_poly.type
_entity_poly.pdbx_seq_one_letter_code
_entity_poly.pdbx_strand_id
1 'polypeptide(L)'
;MKFKAAVRDPKTLSSVCHSQKMISKKAIIKLHPSRIRFISTTNSVTDGTQVWSSCRTEQLFGDHVIESKNDNSIYVEIVDLGQLLQALKCAEHGSNVTMKLAKVDTRQLMKLSMQTLLERHDVSLDVPVRVLTELEANNIVAPWMFL
;
A
#
# COMPACT_ATOMS: atom_id res chain seq x y z
N MET A 1 -13.17 -6.87 5.65
CA MET A 1 -12.15 -5.82 5.49
C MET A 1 -12.38 -5.16 4.15
N LYS A 2 -12.30 -3.84 4.08
CA LYS A 2 -12.53 -3.07 2.86
C LYS A 2 -11.52 -1.94 2.78
N PHE A 3 -10.85 -1.83 1.65
CA PHE A 3 -10.01 -0.69 1.32
C PHE A 3 -10.35 -0.23 -0.09
N LYS A 4 -10.71 1.05 -0.24
CA LYS A 4 -10.86 1.73 -1.52
C LYS A 4 -10.52 3.20 -1.32
N ALA A 5 -9.68 3.76 -2.18
CA ALA A 5 -9.27 5.16 -2.10
C ALA A 5 -9.06 5.76 -3.48
N ALA A 6 -9.40 7.04 -3.66
CA ALA A 6 -8.90 7.84 -4.76
C ALA A 6 -7.43 8.19 -4.49
N VAL A 7 -6.53 7.94 -5.45
CA VAL A 7 -5.12 8.29 -5.32
C VAL A 7 -4.95 9.75 -5.71
N ARG A 8 -4.58 10.59 -4.75
CA ARG A 8 -4.43 12.04 -4.94
C ARG A 8 -3.10 12.39 -5.58
N ASP A 9 -2.04 11.73 -5.12
CA ASP A 9 -0.68 11.98 -5.58
C ASP A 9 0.05 10.65 -5.86
N PRO A 10 -0.13 10.10 -7.07
CA PRO A 10 0.55 8.87 -7.48
C PRO A 10 2.08 8.99 -7.43
N LYS A 11 2.62 10.19 -7.70
CA LYS A 11 4.06 10.46 -7.74
C LYS A 11 4.70 10.42 -6.35
N THR A 12 4.05 11.00 -5.35
CA THR A 12 4.53 10.93 -3.96
C THR A 12 4.41 9.51 -3.43
N LEU A 13 3.30 8.82 -3.71
CA LEU A 13 3.14 7.40 -3.35
C LEU A 13 4.22 6.52 -4.03
N SER A 14 4.51 6.77 -5.31
CA SER A 14 5.59 6.11 -6.07
C SER A 14 6.95 6.36 -5.41
N SER A 15 7.24 7.61 -5.04
CA SER A 15 8.50 7.98 -4.37
C SER A 15 8.69 7.28 -3.02
N VAL A 16 7.62 7.19 -2.22
CA VAL A 16 7.63 6.44 -0.95
C VAL A 16 7.87 4.95 -1.21
N CYS A 17 7.11 4.32 -2.10
CA CYS A 17 7.30 2.92 -2.47
C CYS A 17 8.71 2.64 -3.03
N HIS A 18 9.29 3.58 -3.77
CA HIS A 18 10.63 3.47 -4.33
C HIS A 18 11.68 3.45 -3.22
N SER A 19 11.55 4.36 -2.23
CA SER A 19 12.44 4.36 -1.06
C SER A 19 12.41 3.02 -0.32
N GLN A 20 11.22 2.43 -0.15
CA GLN A 20 11.04 1.12 0.49
C GLN A 20 11.67 -0.01 -0.34
N LYS A 21 11.59 0.07 -1.67
CA LYS A 21 12.17 -0.92 -2.58
C LYS A 21 13.69 -0.97 -2.54
N MET A 22 14.35 0.15 -2.25
CA MET A 22 15.80 0.20 -2.07
C MET A 22 16.28 -0.62 -0.87
N ILE A 23 15.39 -0.91 0.09
CA ILE A 23 15.69 -1.69 1.30
C ILE A 23 15.29 -3.16 1.12
N SER A 24 14.10 -3.42 0.58
CA SER A 24 13.59 -4.77 0.39
C SER A 24 12.66 -4.85 -0.81
N LYS A 25 12.62 -6.03 -1.47
CA LYS A 25 11.66 -6.29 -2.55
C LYS A 25 10.20 -6.31 -2.05
N LYS A 26 9.99 -6.58 -0.76
CA LYS A 26 8.68 -6.64 -0.10
C LYS A 26 8.56 -5.50 0.89
N ALA A 27 7.33 -5.02 1.10
CA ALA A 27 7.02 -4.11 2.19
C ALA A 27 5.60 -4.33 2.70
N ILE A 28 5.39 -3.97 3.96
CA ILE A 28 4.09 -3.97 4.60
C ILE A 28 3.55 -2.54 4.58
N ILE A 29 2.32 -2.40 4.13
CA ILE A 29 1.56 -1.17 4.16
C ILE A 29 0.49 -1.30 5.23
N LYS A 30 0.60 -0.50 6.30
CA LYS A 30 -0.47 -0.32 7.27
C LYS A 30 -1.39 0.78 6.76
N LEU A 31 -2.54 0.39 6.23
CA LEU A 31 -3.63 1.27 5.83
C LEU A 31 -4.44 1.63 7.07
N HIS A 32 -4.64 2.93 7.31
CA HIS A 32 -5.45 3.45 8.41
C HIS A 32 -6.04 4.80 8.01
N PRO A 33 -7.25 5.18 8.45
CA PRO A 33 -7.88 6.44 8.04
C PRO A 33 -7.04 7.69 8.29
N SER A 34 -6.28 7.75 9.39
CA SER A 34 -5.49 8.96 9.72
C SER A 34 -4.07 8.97 9.14
N ARG A 35 -3.38 7.83 9.17
CA ARG A 35 -1.96 7.72 8.80
C ARG A 35 -1.67 6.37 8.18
N ILE A 36 -1.20 6.40 6.96
CA ILE A 36 -0.60 5.23 6.31
C ILE A 36 0.85 5.07 6.77
N ARG A 37 1.30 3.82 6.89
CA ARG A 37 2.70 3.50 7.17
C ARG A 37 3.21 2.47 6.18
N PHE A 38 4.46 2.64 5.76
CA PHE A 38 5.20 1.71 4.94
C PHE A 38 6.36 1.17 5.76
N ILE A 39 6.52 -0.15 5.73
CA ILE A 39 7.42 -0.87 6.63
C ILE A 39 8.19 -1.89 5.79
N SER A 40 9.49 -1.67 5.64
CA SER A 40 10.42 -2.63 5.03
C SER A 40 11.35 -3.18 6.10
N THR A 41 11.59 -4.49 6.06
CA THR A 41 12.50 -5.18 6.97
C THR A 41 13.57 -5.94 6.20
N THR A 42 14.82 -5.87 6.64
CA THR A 42 15.89 -6.73 6.13
C THR A 42 15.93 -8.02 6.96
N ASN A 43 16.00 -9.19 6.32
CA ASN A 43 16.13 -10.52 6.95
C ASN A 43 14.95 -11.01 7.83
N SER A 44 14.58 -10.31 8.91
CA SER A 44 13.51 -10.68 9.85
C SER A 44 12.80 -9.45 10.42
N VAL A 45 11.53 -9.59 10.82
CA VAL A 45 10.80 -8.51 11.53
C VAL A 45 11.37 -8.29 12.94
N THR A 46 11.91 -9.31 13.60
CA THR A 46 12.38 -9.22 14.99
C THR A 46 13.84 -8.80 15.12
N ASP A 47 14.71 -9.31 14.24
CA ASP A 47 16.17 -9.19 14.37
C ASP A 47 16.82 -8.44 13.19
N GLY A 48 15.99 -7.83 12.35
CA GLY A 48 16.38 -7.14 11.14
C GLY A 48 16.37 -5.62 11.26
N THR A 49 17.00 -4.96 10.29
CA THR A 49 16.84 -3.51 10.13
C THR A 49 15.43 -3.23 9.63
N GLN A 50 14.69 -2.41 10.37
CA GLN A 50 13.38 -1.93 9.95
C GLN A 50 13.46 -0.47 9.49
N VAL A 51 12.77 -0.16 8.39
CA VAL A 51 12.57 1.21 7.94
C VAL A 51 11.09 1.51 7.92
N TRP A 52 10.72 2.61 8.58
CA TRP A 52 9.35 3.07 8.70
C TRP A 52 9.20 4.41 7.98
N SER A 53 8.25 4.50 7.05
CA SER A 53 7.80 5.77 6.50
C SER A 53 6.34 5.98 6.87
N SER A 54 6.00 7.17 7.37
CA SER A 54 4.63 7.52 7.72
C SER A 54 4.27 8.88 7.16
N CYS A 55 3.08 8.98 6.60
CA CYS A 55 2.47 10.23 6.18
C CYS A 55 0.99 10.24 6.56
N ARG A 56 0.34 11.40 6.46
CA ARG A 56 -1.12 11.45 6.64
C ARG A 56 -1.78 10.80 5.44
N THR A 57 -2.84 10.04 5.68
CA THR A 57 -3.56 9.34 4.59
C THR A 57 -4.07 10.33 3.54
N GLU A 58 -4.54 11.50 3.97
CA GLU A 58 -4.97 12.60 3.11
C GLU A 58 -3.88 13.15 2.18
N GLN A 59 -2.58 12.94 2.47
CA GLN A 59 -1.51 13.39 1.56
C GLN A 59 -1.41 12.50 0.33
N LEU A 60 -1.72 11.20 0.45
CA LEU A 60 -1.63 10.25 -0.66
C LEU A 60 -2.99 9.96 -1.29
N PHE A 61 -4.06 10.07 -0.50
CA PHE A 61 -5.40 9.66 -0.90
C PHE A 61 -6.43 10.78 -0.70
N GLY A 62 -7.39 10.85 -1.62
CA GLY A 62 -8.60 11.66 -1.48
C GLY A 62 -9.68 10.89 -0.72
N ASP A 63 -10.90 10.86 -1.26
CA ASP A 63 -12.00 10.06 -0.73
C ASP A 63 -11.56 8.61 -0.56
N HIS A 64 -11.72 8.10 0.66
CA HIS A 64 -11.27 6.77 1.03
C HIS A 64 -12.20 6.09 2.01
N VAL A 65 -12.23 4.76 1.93
CA VAL A 65 -12.94 3.85 2.82
C VAL A 65 -11.92 2.82 3.30
N ILE A 66 -11.66 2.80 4.60
CA ILE A 66 -10.79 1.83 5.26
C ILE A 66 -11.57 1.27 6.45
N GLU A 67 -12.02 0.02 6.31
CA GLU A 67 -12.87 -0.65 7.30
C GLU A 67 -12.26 -2.00 7.67
N SER A 68 -11.97 -2.16 8.96
CA SER A 68 -11.37 -3.36 9.54
C SER A 68 -11.79 -3.52 10.99
N LYS A 69 -11.88 -4.76 11.48
CA LYS A 69 -12.18 -5.04 12.89
C LYS A 69 -11.00 -4.71 13.82
N ASN A 70 -9.81 -4.50 13.27
CA ASN A 70 -8.59 -4.20 14.02
C ASN A 70 -8.30 -2.69 13.97
N ASP A 71 -8.99 -1.89 14.78
CA ASP A 71 -8.81 -0.42 14.86
C ASP A 71 -8.80 0.27 13.47
N ASN A 72 -9.70 -0.14 12.58
CA ASN A 72 -9.75 0.28 11.17
C ASN A 72 -8.40 0.23 10.43
N SER A 73 -7.49 -0.61 10.90
CA SER A 73 -6.19 -0.85 10.32
C SER A 73 -6.21 -2.12 9.47
N ILE A 74 -5.60 -2.05 8.29
CA ILE A 74 -5.39 -3.21 7.42
C ILE A 74 -3.90 -3.26 7.12
N TYR A 75 -3.25 -4.36 7.46
CA TYR A 75 -1.85 -4.60 7.17
C TYR A 75 -1.76 -5.44 5.89
N VAL A 76 -1.14 -4.87 4.86
CA VAL A 76 -1.04 -5.48 3.54
C VAL A 76 0.42 -5.62 3.18
N GLU A 77 0.92 -6.85 3.04
CA GLU A 77 2.23 -7.13 2.48
C GLU A 77 2.14 -7.09 0.95
N ILE A 78 2.95 -6.21 0.34
CA ILE A 78 3.19 -6.20 -1.10
C ILE A 78 4.28 -7.22 -1.40
N VAL A 79 3.92 -8.25 -2.18
CA VAL A 79 4.82 -9.38 -2.48
C VAL A 79 5.98 -8.95 -3.40
N ASP A 80 5.73 -7.97 -4.27
CA ASP A 80 6.74 -7.39 -5.16
C ASP A 80 6.49 -5.89 -5.34
N LEU A 81 7.29 -5.06 -4.66
CA LEU A 81 7.23 -3.60 -4.79
C LEU A 81 7.52 -3.12 -6.21
N GLY A 82 8.23 -3.90 -7.04
CA GLY A 82 8.46 -3.57 -8.44
C GLY A 82 7.16 -3.50 -9.24
N GLN A 83 6.22 -4.42 -8.99
CA GLN A 83 4.92 -4.43 -9.66
C GLN A 83 4.06 -3.25 -9.23
N LEU A 84 4.07 -2.91 -7.93
CA LEU A 84 3.37 -1.72 -7.43
C LEU A 84 3.93 -0.43 -8.04
N LEU A 85 5.26 -0.29 -8.12
CA LEU A 85 5.88 0.88 -8.73
C LEU A 85 5.57 1.01 -10.22
N GLN A 86 5.54 -0.10 -10.95
CA GLN A 86 5.13 -0.08 -12.36
C GLN A 86 3.67 0.40 -12.51
N ALA A 87 2.77 -0.10 -11.65
CA ALA A 87 1.38 0.33 -11.66
C ALA A 87 1.21 1.82 -11.29
N LEU A 88 1.98 2.31 -10.31
CA LEU A 88 1.99 3.73 -9.92
C LEU A 88 2.55 4.62 -11.03
N LYS A 89 3.58 4.17 -11.76
CA LYS A 89 4.13 4.90 -12.92
C LYS A 89 3.09 5.05 -14.03
N CYS A 90 2.27 4.02 -14.29
CA CYS A 90 1.14 4.16 -15.21
C CYS A 90 0.11 5.17 -14.68
N ALA A 91 -0.16 5.14 -13.37
CA ALA A 91 -1.11 6.04 -12.73
C ALA A 91 -0.67 7.52 -12.73
N GLU A 92 0.63 7.81 -12.75
CA GLU A 92 1.15 9.19 -12.90
C GLU A 92 0.68 9.86 -14.21
N HIS A 93 0.36 9.07 -15.23
CA HIS A 93 -0.15 9.55 -16.53
C HIS A 93 -1.66 9.29 -16.70
N GLY A 94 -2.33 8.78 -15.68
CA GLY A 94 -3.75 8.48 -15.69
C GLY A 94 -4.57 9.55 -14.98
N SER A 95 -5.87 9.59 -15.27
CA SER A 95 -6.87 10.37 -14.52
C SER A 95 -7.79 9.43 -13.73
N ASN A 96 -8.50 9.97 -12.72
CA ASN A 96 -9.43 9.21 -11.89
C ASN A 96 -8.82 7.93 -11.26
N VAL A 97 -7.56 8.04 -10.83
CA VAL A 97 -6.82 6.91 -10.26
C VAL A 97 -7.47 6.46 -8.95
N THR A 98 -7.84 5.18 -8.88
CA THR A 98 -8.37 4.55 -7.67
C THR A 98 -7.55 3.32 -7.30
N MET A 99 -7.35 3.11 -6.01
CA MET A 99 -6.66 1.95 -5.47
C MET A 99 -7.61 1.21 -4.53
N LYS A 100 -7.75 -0.11 -4.70
CA LYS A 100 -8.65 -0.93 -3.89
C LYS A 100 -8.06 -2.29 -3.55
N LEU A 101 -8.36 -2.77 -2.36
CA LEU A 101 -8.10 -4.15 -1.99
C LEU A 101 -9.23 -5.02 -2.52
N ALA A 102 -8.88 -6.01 -3.34
CA ALA A 102 -9.81 -6.95 -3.93
C ALA A 102 -9.41 -8.38 -3.57
N LYS A 103 -10.40 -9.27 -3.54
CA LYS A 103 -10.18 -10.72 -3.48
C LYS A 103 -10.80 -11.30 -4.75
N VAL A 104 -9.97 -11.95 -5.57
CA VAL A 104 -10.41 -12.64 -6.78
C VAL A 104 -10.08 -14.11 -6.57
N ASP A 105 -11.12 -14.94 -6.52
CA ASP A 105 -11.05 -16.35 -6.14
C ASP A 105 -10.35 -16.54 -4.77
N THR A 106 -9.13 -17.08 -4.79
CA THR A 106 -8.28 -17.33 -3.62
C THR A 106 -7.15 -16.30 -3.46
N ARG A 107 -6.99 -15.37 -4.41
CA ARG A 107 -5.90 -14.40 -4.44
C ARG A 107 -6.35 -13.04 -3.92
N GLN A 108 -5.49 -12.42 -3.11
CA GLN A 108 -5.67 -11.04 -2.68
C GLN A 108 -4.85 -10.12 -3.57
N LEU A 109 -5.47 -9.04 -4.04
CA LEU A 109 -4.90 -8.13 -5.02
C LEU A 109 -5.10 -6.69 -4.55
N MET A 110 -4.07 -5.86 -4.72
CA MET A 110 -4.19 -4.42 -4.72
C MET A 110 -4.42 -3.98 -6.17
N LYS A 111 -5.65 -3.58 -6.48
CA LYS A 111 -6.06 -3.18 -7.82
C LYS A 111 -5.97 -1.67 -7.96
N LEU A 112 -5.24 -1.21 -8.98
CA LEU A 112 -5.16 0.20 -9.38
C LEU A 112 -5.95 0.38 -10.68
N SER A 113 -6.98 1.21 -10.67
CA SER A 113 -7.80 1.52 -11.84
C SER A 113 -7.69 3.00 -12.20
N MET A 114 -7.57 3.32 -13.48
CA MET A 114 -7.34 4.68 -13.99
C MET A 114 -7.90 4.83 -15.40
N GLN A 115 -8.17 6.05 -15.83
CA GLN A 115 -8.52 6.40 -17.20
C GLN A 115 -7.29 6.97 -17.91
N THR A 116 -6.96 6.44 -19.09
CA THR A 116 -5.87 6.99 -19.89
C THR A 116 -6.30 8.32 -20.52
N LEU A 117 -5.33 9.20 -20.78
CA LEU A 117 -5.61 10.55 -21.31
C LEU A 117 -5.99 10.54 -22.80
N LEU A 118 -5.51 9.54 -23.54
CA LEU A 118 -5.62 9.48 -25.00
C LEU A 118 -6.91 8.81 -25.48
N GLU A 119 -7.43 7.88 -24.69
CA GLU A 119 -8.64 7.15 -25.02
C GLU A 119 -9.40 6.92 -23.72
N ARG A 120 -10.74 7.00 -23.69
CA ARG A 120 -11.55 6.77 -22.48
C ARG A 120 -11.57 5.27 -22.08
N HIS A 121 -10.45 4.58 -22.20
CA HIS A 121 -10.28 3.21 -21.79
C HIS A 121 -9.89 3.16 -20.31
N ASP A 122 -10.68 2.42 -19.54
CA ASP A 122 -10.37 2.12 -18.16
C ASP A 122 -9.25 1.07 -18.12
N VAL A 123 -8.08 1.46 -17.63
CA VAL A 123 -6.96 0.56 -17.37
C VAL A 123 -7.02 0.09 -15.92
N SER A 124 -6.79 -1.20 -15.70
CA SER A 124 -6.78 -1.82 -14.39
C SER A 124 -5.56 -2.71 -14.24
N LEU A 125 -4.74 -2.42 -13.24
CA LEU A 125 -3.51 -3.14 -12.94
C LEU A 125 -3.65 -3.83 -11.57
N ASP A 126 -3.37 -5.13 -11.54
CA ASP A 126 -3.53 -5.95 -10.36
C ASP A 126 -2.16 -6.29 -9.77
N VAL A 127 -1.93 -5.87 -8.52
CA VAL A 127 -0.69 -6.16 -7.79
C VAL A 127 -0.98 -7.24 -6.74
N PRO A 128 -0.29 -8.39 -6.76
CA PRO A 128 -0.46 -9.43 -5.75
C PRO A 128 -0.07 -8.94 -4.35
N VAL A 129 -0.95 -9.20 -3.39
CA VAL A 129 -0.73 -8.83 -1.99
C VAL A 129 -1.15 -9.95 -1.05
N ARG A 130 -0.72 -9.83 0.20
CA ARG A 130 -1.15 -10.68 1.30
C ARG A 130 -1.60 -9.81 2.46
N VAL A 131 -2.83 -9.99 2.91
CA VAL A 131 -3.34 -9.34 4.12
C VAL A 131 -2.82 -10.11 5.31
N LEU A 132 -2.16 -9.41 6.24
CA LEU A 132 -1.63 -10.03 7.45
C LEU A 132 -2.75 -10.33 8.44
N THR A 133 -2.58 -11.42 9.18
CA THR A 133 -3.41 -11.73 10.34
C THR A 133 -3.14 -10.76 11.48
N GLU A 134 -4.03 -10.71 12.46
CA GLU A 134 -3.85 -9.87 13.65
C GLU A 134 -2.58 -10.24 14.43
N LEU A 135 -2.29 -11.53 14.56
CA LEU A 135 -1.07 -12.02 15.22
C LEU A 135 0.20 -11.53 14.51
N GLU A 136 0.25 -11.63 13.19
CA GLU A 136 1.39 -11.13 12.40
C GLU A 136 1.51 -9.61 12.49
N ALA A 137 0.39 -8.88 12.48
CA ALA A 137 0.37 -7.43 12.61
C ALA A 137 0.87 -6.96 13.99
N ASN A 138 0.56 -7.71 15.06
CA ASN A 138 0.99 -7.40 16.42
C ASN A 138 2.51 -7.60 16.62
N ASN A 139 3.14 -8.46 15.82
CA ASN A 139 4.60 -8.63 15.82
C ASN A 139 5.34 -7.46 15.15
N ILE A 140 4.63 -6.54 14.49
CA ILE A 140 5.22 -5.37 13.86
C ILE A 140 5.29 -4.22 14.86
N VAL A 141 6.40 -4.17 15.59
CA VAL A 141 6.62 -3.17 16.64
C VAL A 141 7.34 -1.95 16.08
N ALA A 142 6.75 -0.78 16.25
CA ALA A 142 7.36 0.48 15.85
C ALA A 142 8.58 0.83 16.73
N PRO A 143 9.63 1.44 16.15
CA PRO A 143 10.89 1.69 16.86
C PRO A 143 10.74 2.67 18.04
N TRP A 144 9.75 3.56 18.02
CA TRP A 144 9.50 4.52 19.11
C TRP A 144 8.74 3.94 20.29
N MET A 145 8.29 2.67 20.25
CA MET A 145 7.67 2.02 21.42
C MET A 145 8.70 1.52 22.45
N PHE A 146 9.99 1.61 22.12
CA PHE A 146 11.10 1.22 23.00
C PHE A 146 11.83 2.42 23.64
N LEU A 147 11.35 3.64 23.40
CA LEU A 147 11.84 4.89 24.00
C LEU A 147 10.88 5.35 25.09
#